data_AF-A0A447PVF8-F1
#
_entry.id   AF-A0A447PVF8-F1
#
_cell.length_a   1.000
_cell.length_b   1.000
_cell.length_c   1.000
_cell.angle_alpha   90.00
_cell.angle_beta   90.00
_cell.angle_gamma   90.00
#
_symmetry.space_group_name_H-M   'P 1'
#
loop_
_entity.id
_entity.type
_entity.pdbx_description
1 polymer ?
#
loop_
_entity_poly.entity_id
_entity_poly.type
_entity_poly.pdbx_seq_one_letter_code
_entity_poly.pdbx_strand_id
1 'polypeptide(L)'
;MKTLGEFIVEKQHEFSQATGELTALLSAIKLGAKIIHRDINKAGLVDILGASGAENVQGEVQQKLDLFANEKLKAALKARDIVAGIASEEEDEIVVFEGCEHAKYVVLMDPLDGSSNIDVNVSVGTIFSIYRRVTPVGTPVTEEDFLQPGNKQVAAGYVVYGLVHHAGLHHRLRRTCFHLRSIVRRVLSVPGTYAFPGKG
;
A
#
# COMPACT_ATOMS: atom_id res chain seq x y z
N MET A 1 15.47 16.20 15.19
CA MET A 1 14.46 15.66 14.23
C MET A 1 14.75 14.18 14.07
N LYS A 2 13.77 13.28 14.27
CA LYS A 2 13.96 11.83 14.13
C LYS A 2 13.49 11.35 12.76
N THR A 3 14.25 10.48 12.11
CA THR A 3 13.86 9.82 10.86
C THR A 3 12.85 8.71 11.14
N LEU A 4 12.09 8.29 10.12
CA LEU A 4 11.17 7.15 10.25
C LEU A 4 11.89 5.86 10.72
N GLY A 5 13.14 5.66 10.29
CA GLY A 5 13.94 4.51 10.74
C GLY A 5 14.25 4.59 12.23
N GLU A 6 14.67 5.77 12.72
CA GLU A 6 14.95 6.01 14.14
C GLU A 6 13.68 5.85 15.00
N PHE A 7 12.54 6.35 14.52
CA PHE A 7 11.26 6.19 15.22
C PHE A 7 10.81 4.72 15.30
N ILE A 8 10.98 3.95 14.21
CA ILE A 8 10.63 2.53 14.19
C ILE A 8 11.53 1.76 15.16
N VAL A 9 12.85 1.98 15.13
CA VAL A 9 13.80 1.30 16.03
C VAL A 9 13.53 1.65 17.49
N GLU A 10 13.24 2.91 17.79
CA GLU A 10 12.86 3.34 19.14
C GLU A 10 11.57 2.66 19.62
N LYS A 11 10.60 2.50 18.74
CA LYS A 11 9.30 1.88 19.05
C LYS A 11 9.32 0.35 18.98
N GLN A 12 10.37 -0.29 18.45
CA GLN A 12 10.50 -1.76 18.46
C GLN A 12 10.45 -2.32 19.88
N HIS A 13 10.95 -1.59 20.89
CA HIS A 13 10.85 -2.00 22.29
C HIS A 13 9.42 -2.01 22.84
N GLU A 14 8.52 -1.20 22.29
CA GLU A 14 7.10 -1.15 22.68
C GLU A 14 6.26 -2.23 22.00
N PHE A 15 6.77 -2.85 20.94
CA PHE A 15 6.15 -3.96 20.24
C PHE A 15 7.05 -5.19 20.36
N SER A 16 6.91 -5.94 21.46
CA SER A 16 7.70 -7.16 21.75
C SER A 16 7.66 -8.25 20.66
N GLN A 17 6.75 -8.15 19.70
CA GLN A 17 6.61 -9.03 18.54
C GLN A 17 7.06 -8.42 17.20
N ALA A 18 7.51 -7.16 17.19
CA ALA A 18 8.07 -6.45 16.04
C ALA A 18 9.57 -6.73 15.93
N THR A 19 9.89 -7.93 15.46
CA THR A 19 11.22 -8.33 15.01
C THR A 19 11.74 -7.38 13.93
N GLY A 20 13.05 -7.40 13.64
CA GLY A 20 13.66 -6.60 12.55
C GLY A 20 12.97 -6.76 11.18
N GLU A 21 12.20 -7.83 11.00
CA GLU A 21 11.29 -8.10 9.89
C GLU A 21 10.30 -6.93 9.65
N LEU A 22 9.62 -6.41 10.69
CA LEU A 22 8.64 -5.32 10.50
C LEU A 22 9.32 -4.01 10.05
N THR A 23 10.51 -3.74 10.58
CA THR A 23 11.34 -2.59 10.17
C THR A 23 11.78 -2.70 8.72
N ALA A 24 12.16 -3.90 8.27
CA ALA A 24 12.48 -4.17 6.88
C ALA A 24 11.27 -3.97 5.97
N LEU A 25 10.07 -4.40 6.40
CA LEU A 25 8.82 -4.24 5.66
C LEU A 25 8.45 -2.77 5.49
N LEU A 26 8.46 -1.99 6.56
CA LEU A 26 8.22 -0.55 6.51
C LEU A 26 9.26 0.19 5.65
N SER A 27 10.50 -0.30 5.64
CA SER A 27 11.55 0.22 4.76
C SER A 27 11.29 -0.09 3.28
N ALA A 28 10.69 -1.24 2.97
CA ALA A 28 10.23 -1.62 1.63
C ALA A 28 9.13 -0.67 1.13
N ILE A 29 8.11 -0.44 1.97
CA ILE A 29 7.00 0.48 1.66
C ILE A 29 7.53 1.89 1.42
N LYS A 30 8.42 2.38 2.28
CA LYS A 30 9.08 3.68 2.11
C LYS A 30 9.82 3.78 0.77
N LEU A 31 10.51 2.71 0.35
CA LEU A 31 11.24 2.70 -0.91
C LEU A 31 10.28 2.73 -2.10
N GLY A 32 9.24 1.89 -2.10
CA GLY A 32 8.19 1.89 -3.12
C GLY A 32 7.53 3.26 -3.25
N ALA A 33 7.15 3.85 -2.12
CA ALA A 33 6.55 5.17 -2.07
C ALA A 33 7.47 6.28 -2.61
N LYS A 34 8.78 6.22 -2.35
CA LYS A 34 9.74 7.17 -2.95
C LYS A 34 9.81 7.06 -4.47
N ILE A 35 9.74 5.85 -5.00
CA ILE A 35 9.75 5.60 -6.45
C ILE A 35 8.46 6.15 -7.08
N ILE A 36 7.31 5.84 -6.46
CA ILE A 36 6.00 6.35 -6.87
C ILE A 36 6.00 7.88 -6.88
N HIS A 37 6.41 8.51 -5.77
CA HIS A 37 6.46 9.97 -5.67
C HIS A 37 7.34 10.63 -6.74
N ARG A 38 8.52 10.06 -7.01
CA ARG A 38 9.44 10.59 -8.02
C ARG A 38 8.78 10.57 -9.41
N ASP A 39 8.08 9.51 -9.74
CA ASP A 39 7.54 9.30 -11.08
C ASP A 39 6.20 10.04 -11.26
N ILE A 40 5.37 10.18 -10.22
CA ILE A 40 4.21 11.10 -10.21
C ILE A 40 4.66 12.54 -10.46
N ASN A 41 5.70 13.02 -9.75
CA ASN A 41 6.21 14.38 -9.96
C ASN A 41 6.76 14.59 -11.38
N LYS A 42 7.31 13.53 -12.01
CA LYS A 42 7.77 13.60 -13.40
C LYS A 42 6.61 13.58 -14.39
N ALA A 43 5.58 12.76 -14.16
CA ALA A 43 4.39 12.72 -15.01
C ALA A 43 3.72 14.10 -15.06
N GLY A 44 3.55 14.75 -13.90
CA GLY A 44 3.07 16.13 -13.84
C GLY A 44 3.96 17.13 -14.60
N LEU A 45 5.28 16.96 -14.60
CA LEU A 45 6.20 17.80 -15.38
C LEU A 45 6.15 17.54 -16.89
N VAL A 46 5.95 16.29 -17.32
CA VAL A 46 5.87 15.92 -18.74
C VAL A 46 4.57 16.44 -19.36
N ASP A 47 3.46 16.40 -18.62
CA ASP A 47 2.17 16.97 -19.08
C ASP A 47 2.12 18.50 -18.97
N ILE A 48 2.79 19.13 -17.99
CA ILE A 48 2.92 20.61 -17.93
C ILE A 48 3.76 21.14 -19.12
N LEU A 49 4.68 20.34 -19.66
CA LEU A 49 5.48 20.69 -20.84
C LEU A 49 4.77 20.40 -22.17
N GLY A 50 3.44 20.20 -22.15
CA GLY A 50 2.56 19.96 -23.29
C GLY A 50 2.87 20.80 -24.53
N ALA A 51 3.80 20.28 -25.34
CA ALA A 51 4.18 20.77 -26.66
C ALA A 51 4.14 19.60 -27.66
N SER A 52 3.07 18.82 -27.65
CA SER A 52 2.56 18.13 -28.85
C SER A 52 1.16 17.59 -28.57
N GLY A 53 0.16 18.08 -29.30
CA GLY A 53 -1.26 17.82 -29.08
C GLY A 53 -1.70 16.38 -29.36
N ALA A 54 -1.50 15.48 -28.40
CA ALA A 54 -2.18 14.19 -28.34
C ALA A 54 -3.19 14.24 -27.18
N GLU A 55 -4.49 14.20 -27.50
CA GLU A 55 -5.58 13.95 -26.53
C GLU A 55 -5.46 12.52 -25.99
N ASN A 56 -4.54 12.27 -25.06
CA ASN A 56 -4.65 11.07 -24.23
C ASN A 56 -5.63 11.39 -23.11
N VAL A 57 -6.79 10.73 -23.18
CA VAL A 57 -7.92 10.91 -22.27
C VAL A 57 -7.46 10.65 -20.83
N GLN A 58 -7.69 11.61 -19.94
CA GLN A 58 -7.27 11.66 -18.53
C GLN A 58 -7.41 10.31 -17.77
N GLY A 59 -8.46 9.53 -18.06
CA GLY A 59 -8.67 8.20 -17.47
C GLY A 59 -7.60 7.16 -17.83
N GLU A 60 -6.98 7.24 -19.01
CA GLU A 60 -5.89 6.33 -19.40
C GLU A 60 -4.58 6.63 -18.67
N VAL A 61 -4.30 7.91 -18.40
CA VAL A 61 -3.12 8.33 -17.64
C VAL A 61 -3.25 7.89 -16.17
N GLN A 62 -4.43 8.08 -15.59
CA GLN A 62 -4.74 7.62 -14.24
C GLN A 62 -4.55 6.10 -14.12
N GLN A 63 -5.17 5.30 -14.99
CA GLN A 63 -5.03 3.85 -14.98
C GLN A 63 -3.57 3.39 -15.11
N LYS A 64 -2.76 4.08 -15.93
CA LYS A 64 -1.33 3.78 -16.07
C LYS A 64 -0.56 4.06 -14.78
N LEU A 65 -0.91 5.11 -14.04
CA LEU A 65 -0.27 5.46 -12.77
C LEU A 65 -0.67 4.50 -11.64
N ASP A 66 -1.94 4.10 -11.58
CA ASP A 66 -2.44 3.12 -10.61
C ASP A 66 -1.73 1.77 -10.79
N LEU A 67 -1.69 1.25 -12.02
CA LEU A 67 -0.95 0.02 -12.36
C LEU A 67 0.55 0.16 -12.07
N PHE A 68 1.14 1.31 -12.39
CA PHE A 68 2.55 1.56 -12.09
C PHE A 68 2.82 1.51 -10.57
N ALA A 69 2.00 2.17 -9.77
CA ALA A 69 2.15 2.20 -8.32
C ALA A 69 2.02 0.79 -7.72
N ASN A 70 1.03 0.02 -8.20
CA ASN A 70 0.83 -1.38 -7.84
C ASN A 70 2.10 -2.20 -8.09
N GLU A 71 2.64 -2.16 -9.31
CA GLU A 71 3.84 -2.94 -9.67
C GLU A 71 5.07 -2.54 -8.84
N LYS A 72 5.26 -1.25 -8.55
CA LYS A 72 6.40 -0.79 -7.74
C LYS A 72 6.31 -1.24 -6.29
N LEU A 73 5.14 -1.17 -5.67
CA LEU A 73 4.96 -1.66 -4.30
C LEU A 73 5.06 -3.18 -4.24
N LYS A 74 4.43 -3.89 -5.17
CA LYS A 74 4.52 -5.36 -5.29
C LYS A 74 5.97 -5.83 -5.41
N ALA A 75 6.74 -5.22 -6.33
CA ALA A 75 8.16 -5.54 -6.51
C ALA A 75 9.00 -5.20 -5.27
N ALA A 76 8.75 -4.05 -4.63
CA ALA A 76 9.47 -3.64 -3.43
C ALA A 76 9.23 -4.59 -2.24
N LEU A 77 8.00 -5.08 -2.08
CA LEU A 77 7.63 -6.03 -1.03
C LEU A 77 8.21 -7.42 -1.30
N LYS A 78 8.08 -7.94 -2.54
CA LYS A 78 8.63 -9.23 -2.94
C LYS A 78 10.15 -9.29 -2.75
N ALA A 79 10.86 -8.23 -3.13
CA ALA A 79 12.32 -8.17 -3.03
C ALA A 79 12.87 -8.21 -1.59
N ARG A 80 12.01 -8.08 -0.57
CA ARG A 80 12.42 -8.16 0.85
C ARG A 80 12.29 -9.53 1.46
N ASP A 81 11.59 -10.47 0.82
CA ASP A 81 11.45 -11.85 1.28
C ASP A 81 10.90 -12.00 2.72
N ILE A 82 9.99 -11.09 3.09
CA ILE A 82 9.38 -11.02 4.44
C ILE A 82 7.85 -10.93 4.40
N VAL A 83 7.28 -10.93 3.19
CA VAL A 83 5.83 -10.91 2.94
C VAL A 83 5.51 -12.14 2.12
N ALA A 84 4.53 -12.94 2.55
CA ALA A 84 4.14 -14.16 1.86
C ALA A 84 3.17 -13.89 0.68
N GLY A 85 2.46 -12.76 0.74
CA GLY A 85 1.59 -12.31 -0.33
C GLY A 85 0.95 -10.96 -0.04
N ILE A 86 0.28 -10.42 -1.04
CA ILE A 86 -0.39 -9.13 -0.98
C ILE A 86 -1.85 -9.21 -1.46
N ALA A 87 -2.67 -8.27 -1.02
CA ALA A 87 -3.91 -7.91 -1.69
C ALA A 87 -3.85 -6.43 -2.05
N SER A 88 -4.28 -6.08 -3.26
CA SER A 88 -4.21 -4.71 -3.78
C SER A 88 -5.58 -4.26 -4.25
N GLU A 89 -5.86 -2.96 -4.25
CA GLU A 89 -7.05 -2.44 -4.93
C GLU A 89 -7.02 -2.70 -6.45
N GLU A 90 -5.82 -2.80 -7.02
CA GLU A 90 -5.55 -2.96 -8.46
C GLU A 90 -5.44 -4.42 -8.91
N GLU A 91 -5.70 -5.37 -8.02
CA GLU A 91 -5.66 -6.81 -8.32
C GLU A 91 -7.02 -7.43 -7.94
N ASP A 92 -7.56 -8.26 -8.82
CA ASP A 92 -8.83 -8.95 -8.56
C ASP A 92 -8.68 -10.07 -7.51
N GLU A 93 -7.53 -10.74 -7.53
CA GLU A 93 -7.18 -11.85 -6.64
C GLU A 93 -5.99 -11.50 -5.75
N ILE A 94 -5.82 -12.27 -4.66
CA ILE A 94 -4.61 -12.16 -3.84
C ILE A 94 -3.38 -12.57 -4.66
N VAL A 95 -2.26 -11.87 -4.46
CA VAL A 95 -0.99 -12.21 -5.09
C VAL A 95 -0.14 -12.96 -4.08
N VAL A 96 0.09 -14.25 -4.34
CA VAL A 96 1.02 -15.07 -3.56
C VAL A 96 2.44 -14.86 -4.08
N PHE A 97 3.40 -14.58 -3.19
CA PHE A 97 4.80 -14.49 -3.57
C PHE A 97 5.45 -15.87 -3.49
N GLU A 98 5.71 -16.45 -4.67
CA GLU A 98 6.44 -17.71 -4.80
C GLU A 98 7.81 -17.65 -4.09
N GLY A 99 8.12 -18.68 -3.30
CA GLY A 99 9.36 -18.79 -2.53
C GLY A 99 9.34 -18.05 -1.18
N CYS A 100 8.27 -17.30 -0.89
CA CYS A 100 8.08 -16.56 0.35
C CYS A 100 7.14 -17.29 1.34
N GLU A 101 6.94 -18.61 1.23
CA GLU A 101 6.03 -19.37 2.10
C GLU A 101 6.48 -19.34 3.57
N HIS A 102 7.77 -19.13 3.79
CA HIS A 102 8.39 -18.96 5.11
C HIS A 102 8.10 -17.59 5.75
N ALA A 103 7.63 -16.62 4.97
CA ALA A 103 7.29 -15.30 5.46
C ALA A 103 6.02 -15.34 6.33
N LYS A 104 5.99 -14.46 7.33
CA LYS A 104 4.98 -14.46 8.40
C LYS A 104 3.95 -13.34 8.25
N TYR A 105 4.13 -12.47 7.26
CA TYR A 105 3.30 -11.28 7.08
C TYR A 105 2.58 -11.30 5.74
N VAL A 106 1.41 -10.68 5.72
CA VAL A 106 0.67 -10.33 4.51
C VAL A 106 0.37 -8.84 4.51
N VAL A 107 0.27 -8.25 3.33
CA VAL A 107 0.06 -6.80 3.18
C VAL A 107 -1.15 -6.53 2.29
N LEU A 108 -2.10 -5.75 2.80
CA LEU A 108 -3.16 -5.15 2.00
C LEU A 108 -2.74 -3.74 1.63
N MET A 109 -2.96 -3.32 0.39
CA MET A 109 -2.58 -1.97 -0.06
C MET A 109 -3.63 -1.34 -0.98
N ASP A 110 -3.71 -0.03 -0.89
CA ASP A 110 -4.20 0.84 -1.95
C ASP A 110 -2.95 1.59 -2.46
N PRO A 111 -2.44 1.22 -3.64
CA PRO A 111 -1.15 1.70 -4.10
C PRO A 111 -1.17 3.19 -4.44
N LEU A 112 -2.31 3.73 -4.87
CA LEU A 112 -2.47 5.12 -5.26
C LEU A 112 -3.88 5.67 -4.97
N ASP A 113 -4.12 6.00 -3.70
CA ASP A 113 -5.36 6.62 -3.25
C ASP A 113 -5.51 8.03 -3.83
N GLY A 114 -6.71 8.32 -4.34
CA GLY A 114 -7.06 9.61 -4.90
C GLY A 114 -6.46 9.90 -6.27
N SER A 115 -6.11 8.87 -7.05
CA SER A 115 -5.53 9.02 -8.39
C SER A 115 -6.36 9.89 -9.35
N SER A 116 -7.68 9.95 -9.15
CA SER A 116 -8.58 10.87 -9.87
C SER A 116 -8.31 12.35 -9.63
N ASN A 117 -7.51 12.70 -8.62
CA ASN A 117 -7.18 14.08 -8.29
C ASN A 117 -5.76 14.50 -8.70
N ILE A 118 -5.05 13.67 -9.48
CA ILE A 118 -3.69 13.95 -9.93
C ILE A 118 -3.67 15.22 -10.80
N ASP A 119 -4.64 15.40 -11.68
CA ASP A 119 -4.69 16.52 -12.63
C ASP A 119 -5.07 17.86 -11.97
N VAL A 120 -5.74 17.82 -10.81
CA VAL A 120 -6.09 19.01 -10.03
C VAL A 120 -5.07 19.32 -8.92
N ASN A 121 -3.91 18.65 -8.93
CA ASN A 121 -2.79 18.93 -8.03
C ASN A 121 -3.17 18.76 -6.53
N VAL A 122 -4.12 17.88 -6.24
CA VAL A 122 -4.55 17.56 -4.88
C VAL A 122 -3.67 16.42 -4.35
N SER A 123 -3.61 16.29 -3.02
CA SER A 123 -2.80 15.26 -2.37
C SER A 123 -3.27 13.86 -2.75
N VAL A 124 -2.36 13.07 -3.30
CA VAL A 124 -2.53 11.62 -3.52
C VAL A 124 -1.71 10.83 -2.51
N GLY A 125 -1.99 9.55 -2.34
CA GLY A 125 -1.33 8.76 -1.31
C GLY A 125 -1.23 7.28 -1.59
N THR A 126 -0.59 6.56 -0.68
CA THR A 126 -0.59 5.09 -0.65
C THR A 126 -1.09 4.68 0.72
N ILE A 127 -2.01 3.74 0.81
CA ILE A 127 -2.48 3.16 2.07
C ILE A 127 -1.97 1.73 2.17
N PHE A 128 -1.58 1.30 3.37
CA PHE A 128 -1.17 -0.08 3.61
C PHE A 128 -1.65 -0.58 4.97
N SER A 129 -1.92 -1.87 5.03
CA SER A 129 -2.28 -2.61 6.24
C SER A 129 -1.49 -3.92 6.28
N ILE A 130 -0.92 -4.23 7.43
CA ILE A 130 -0.02 -5.36 7.63
C ILE A 130 -0.65 -6.27 8.67
N TYR A 131 -0.76 -7.55 8.34
CA TYR A 131 -1.21 -8.61 9.24
C TYR A 131 -0.14 -9.68 9.36
N ARG A 132 -0.17 -10.42 10.47
CA ARG A 132 0.45 -11.74 10.53
C ARG A 132 -0.48 -12.71 9.81
N ARG A 133 0.08 -13.65 9.04
CA ARG A 133 -0.70 -14.74 8.43
C ARG A 133 -1.33 -15.62 9.51
N VAL A 134 -2.51 -16.18 9.21
CA VAL A 134 -3.20 -17.20 10.04
C VAL A 134 -2.92 -18.61 9.53
N THR A 135 -2.70 -18.76 8.22
CA THR A 135 -2.27 -20.03 7.63
C THR A 135 -0.88 -20.43 8.14
N PRO A 136 -0.59 -21.74 8.26
CA PRO A 136 0.70 -22.22 8.76
C PRO A 136 1.89 -21.72 7.92
N VAL A 137 2.94 -21.26 8.59
CA VAL A 137 4.21 -20.89 7.94
C VAL A 137 4.79 -22.09 7.19
N GLY A 138 5.31 -21.87 5.98
CA GLY A 138 5.77 -22.91 5.07
C GLY A 138 4.70 -23.38 4.08
N THR A 139 3.49 -22.83 4.14
CA THR A 139 2.43 -23.05 3.14
C THR A 139 2.18 -21.76 2.33
N PRO A 140 1.56 -21.83 1.15
CA PRO A 140 1.04 -20.64 0.46
C PRO A 140 -0.01 -19.93 1.31
N VAL A 141 -0.09 -18.59 1.22
CA VAL A 141 -1.18 -17.83 1.85
C VAL A 141 -2.48 -18.00 1.07
N THR A 142 -3.59 -17.83 1.76
CA THR A 142 -4.95 -17.92 1.21
C THR A 142 -5.72 -16.65 1.52
N GLU A 143 -6.92 -16.50 0.96
CA GLU A 143 -7.78 -15.33 1.24
C GLU A 143 -8.07 -15.13 2.74
N GLU A 144 -8.11 -16.21 3.53
CA GLU A 144 -8.31 -16.14 4.98
C GLU A 144 -7.25 -15.27 5.67
N ASP A 145 -6.02 -15.24 5.15
CA ASP A 145 -4.94 -14.40 5.67
C ASP A 145 -5.23 -12.90 5.48
N PHE A 146 -6.04 -12.54 4.49
CA PHE A 146 -6.36 -11.14 4.14
C PHE A 146 -7.72 -10.69 4.69
N LEU A 147 -8.61 -11.63 5.01
CA LEU A 147 -9.97 -11.40 5.53
C LEU A 147 -10.04 -11.32 7.07
N GLN A 148 -8.95 -10.89 7.70
CA GLN A 148 -8.87 -10.75 9.15
C GLN A 148 -9.55 -9.47 9.65
N PRO A 149 -10.10 -9.46 10.89
CA PRO A 149 -10.68 -8.26 11.46
C PRO A 149 -9.61 -7.19 11.76
N GLY A 150 -9.95 -5.92 11.58
CA GLY A 150 -8.98 -4.81 11.67
C GLY A 150 -8.26 -4.66 13.01
N ASN A 151 -8.80 -5.21 14.10
CA ASN A 151 -8.11 -5.26 15.40
C ASN A 151 -6.93 -6.25 15.45
N LYS A 152 -6.72 -7.05 14.40
CA LYS A 152 -5.59 -7.96 14.20
C LYS A 152 -4.45 -7.35 13.39
N GLN A 153 -4.60 -6.11 12.91
CA GLN A 153 -3.52 -5.39 12.22
C GLN A 153 -2.33 -5.24 13.16
N VAL A 154 -1.16 -5.65 12.69
CA VAL A 154 0.10 -5.46 13.44
C VAL A 154 0.72 -4.10 13.14
N ALA A 155 0.43 -3.55 11.96
CA ALA A 155 0.77 -2.19 11.58
C ALA A 155 -0.13 -1.73 10.43
N ALA A 156 -0.40 -0.43 10.37
CA ALA A 156 -1.08 0.19 9.24
C ALA A 156 -0.61 1.64 9.12
N GLY A 157 -0.73 2.20 7.93
CA GLY A 157 -0.32 3.57 7.69
C GLY A 157 -0.64 4.01 6.28
N TYR A 158 -0.30 5.27 6.02
CA TYR A 158 -0.43 5.84 4.71
C TYR A 158 0.74 6.78 4.41
N VAL A 159 1.08 6.91 3.14
CA VAL A 159 2.03 7.89 2.63
C VAL A 159 1.24 8.96 1.90
N VAL A 160 1.57 10.23 2.13
CA VAL A 160 0.99 11.35 1.39
C VAL A 160 2.04 11.91 0.46
N TYR A 161 1.69 11.96 -0.82
CA TYR A 161 2.43 12.64 -1.87
C TYR A 161 1.85 14.05 -2.02
N GLY A 162 2.27 14.95 -1.13
CA GLY A 162 1.91 16.36 -1.23
C GLY A 162 2.78 17.08 -2.25
N LEU A 163 2.20 18.04 -2.97
CA LEU A 163 2.96 18.99 -3.76
C LEU A 163 3.54 20.06 -2.85
N VAL A 164 4.87 20.08 -2.81
CA VAL A 164 5.65 21.03 -2.05
C VAL A 164 5.81 22.30 -2.90
N HIS A 165 4.83 23.20 -2.88
CA HIS A 165 5.14 24.62 -3.11
C HIS A 165 5.87 25.10 -1.84
N HIS A 166 7.20 25.22 -1.90
CA HIS A 166 8.18 25.51 -0.82
C HIS A 166 8.95 24.31 -0.26
N ALA A 167 10.13 24.09 -0.85
CA ALA A 167 11.21 23.20 -0.40
C ALA A 167 11.19 22.86 1.10
N GLY A 168 10.62 21.69 1.43
CA GLY A 168 10.55 21.16 2.78
C GLY A 168 10.01 19.73 2.74
N LEU A 169 10.90 18.75 2.54
CA LEU A 169 10.54 17.34 2.44
C LEU A 169 9.98 16.82 3.77
N HIS A 170 8.66 16.84 3.94
CA HIS A 170 7.99 16.30 5.12
C HIS A 170 7.15 15.06 4.77
N HIS A 171 7.72 13.88 4.98
CA HIS A 171 6.94 12.63 5.07
C HIS A 171 6.35 12.54 6.49
N ARG A 172 5.05 12.78 6.66
CA ARG A 172 4.31 12.45 7.89
C ARG A 172 3.44 11.22 7.64
N LEU A 173 3.81 10.07 8.23
CA LEU A 173 2.81 9.06 8.57
C LEU A 173 2.02 9.62 9.77
N ARG A 174 0.72 9.87 9.62
CA ARG A 174 -0.16 10.01 10.80
C ARG A 174 -0.91 8.69 11.00
N ARG A 175 -1.33 8.42 12.23
CA ARG A 175 -2.31 7.37 12.51
C ARG A 175 -3.69 7.93 12.17
N THR A 176 -4.32 7.42 11.12
CA THR A 176 -5.73 7.67 10.85
C THR A 176 -6.35 6.36 10.39
N CYS A 177 -7.33 5.87 11.13
CA CYS A 177 -8.08 4.66 10.81
C CYS A 177 -9.18 5.06 9.81
N PHE A 178 -8.99 4.76 8.52
CA PHE A 178 -10.02 4.95 7.49
C PHE A 178 -10.05 3.76 6.51
N HIS A 179 -11.04 3.78 5.63
CA HIS A 179 -11.90 2.67 5.18
C HIS A 179 -11.21 1.59 4.30
N LEU A 180 -10.53 0.59 4.89
CA LEU A 180 -10.15 -0.68 4.21
C LEU A 180 -11.34 -1.52 3.70
N ARG A 181 -12.59 -1.01 3.80
CA ARG A 181 -13.78 -1.74 3.36
C ARG A 181 -13.87 -1.87 1.84
N SER A 182 -13.23 -1.01 1.03
CA SER A 182 -13.25 -1.17 -0.43
C SER A 182 -12.43 -2.37 -0.88
N ILE A 183 -11.18 -2.49 -0.43
CA ILE A 183 -10.28 -3.64 -0.70
C ILE A 183 -10.95 -4.94 -0.23
N VAL A 184 -11.46 -4.96 1.00
CA VAL A 184 -12.16 -6.13 1.54
C VAL A 184 -13.46 -6.42 0.76
N ARG A 185 -14.20 -5.41 0.28
CA ARG A 185 -15.42 -5.64 -0.53
C ARG A 185 -15.12 -6.08 -1.97
N ARG A 186 -14.04 -5.62 -2.60
CA ARG A 186 -13.66 -6.01 -3.95
C ARG A 186 -13.19 -7.46 -3.97
N VAL A 187 -12.36 -7.87 -3.00
CA VAL A 187 -11.99 -9.27 -2.76
C VAL A 187 -13.21 -10.14 -2.40
N LEU A 188 -14.20 -9.61 -1.68
CA LEU A 188 -15.43 -10.32 -1.32
C LEU A 188 -16.55 -10.27 -2.40
N SER A 189 -16.31 -9.68 -3.57
CA SER A 189 -17.33 -9.60 -4.64
C SER A 189 -17.34 -10.86 -5.51
N VAL A 190 -17.43 -12.03 -4.86
CA VAL A 190 -17.81 -13.31 -5.47
C VAL A 190 -19.25 -13.61 -5.02
N PRO A 191 -20.19 -13.95 -5.92
CA PRO A 191 -21.58 -14.12 -5.54
C PRO A 191 -21.76 -15.43 -4.76
N GLY A 192 -21.79 -15.35 -3.44
CA GLY A 192 -22.19 -16.46 -2.58
C GLY A 192 -21.68 -16.32 -1.15
N THR A 193 -22.59 -15.98 -0.22
CA THR A 193 -22.40 -15.92 1.26
C THR A 193 -21.42 -14.82 1.71
N TYR A 194 -21.77 -13.82 2.53
CA TYR A 194 -22.39 -13.86 3.86
C TYR A 194 -23.21 -12.59 4.11
N ALA A 195 -24.41 -12.75 4.67
CA ALA A 195 -25.18 -11.66 5.25
C ALA A 195 -24.47 -11.13 6.51
N PHE A 196 -24.18 -9.83 6.54
CA PHE A 196 -23.81 -9.14 7.78
C PHE A 196 -25.00 -9.18 8.75
N PRO A 197 -24.83 -9.56 10.03
CA PRO A 197 -25.88 -9.38 11.01
C PRO A 197 -26.06 -7.87 11.26
N GLY A 198 -27.26 -7.39 10.95
CA GLY A 198 -27.69 -6.02 11.22
C GLY A 198 -27.60 -5.71 12.72
N LYS A 199 -27.19 -4.47 13.03
CA LYS A 199 -27.35 -3.90 14.36
C LYS A 199 -28.83 -3.58 14.58
N GLY A 200 -29.37 -3.99 15.74
CA GLY A 200 -30.69 -3.58 16.24
C GLY A 200 -31.68 -4.72 16.28
#